data_AF-A0A2V6AMY3-F1
#
_entry.id   AF-A0A2V6AMY3-F1
#
_cell.length_a   1.000
_cell.length_b   1.000
_cell.length_c   1.000
_cell.angle_alpha   90.00
_cell.angle_beta   90.00
_cell.angle_gamma   90.00
#
_symmetry.space_group_name_H-M   'P 1'
#
loop_
_entity.id
_entity.type
_entity.pdbx_description
1 polymer ?
#
loop_
_entity_poly.entity_id
_entity_poly.type
_entity_poly.pdbx_seq_one_letter_code
_entity_poly.pdbx_strand_id
1 'polypeptide(L)'
;QRNPKDPGTRTITQFWHETFDHFASAENGEGNEKNREESKGDENKEHEGVRPQKIEGIGQESYWLGNPMGGILYVLKNDRMLRISFGGPGSADDKLAKSKALAQKAMSRL
;
A
#
# COMPACT_ATOMS: atom_id res chain seq x y z
N GLN A 1 11.67 -12.28 -18.04
CA GLN A 1 11.72 -11.34 -16.90
C GLN A 1 12.64 -10.18 -17.28
N ARG A 2 12.21 -8.92 -17.12
CA ARG A 2 13.03 -7.73 -17.42
C ARG A 2 14.09 -7.53 -16.32
N ASN A 3 15.29 -7.14 -16.71
CA ASN A 3 16.44 -6.96 -15.82
C ASN A 3 16.24 -5.68 -14.96
N PRO A 4 16.36 -5.72 -13.62
CA PRO A 4 16.17 -4.55 -12.76
C PRO A 4 17.17 -3.40 -12.99
N LYS A 5 18.24 -3.64 -13.76
CA LYS A 5 19.26 -2.64 -14.12
C LYS A 5 18.98 -1.92 -15.44
N ASP A 6 17.86 -2.24 -16.11
CA ASP A 6 17.49 -1.60 -17.37
C ASP A 6 16.96 -0.19 -17.05
N PRO A 7 17.54 0.90 -17.61
CA PRO A 7 17.18 2.28 -17.26
C PRO A 7 15.72 2.67 -17.53
N GLY A 8 14.95 1.83 -18.25
CA GLY A 8 13.50 1.96 -18.42
C GLY A 8 12.65 1.19 -17.42
N THR A 9 13.23 0.49 -16.44
CA THR A 9 12.49 -0.27 -15.42
C THR A 9 12.39 0.52 -14.12
N ARG A 10 11.18 1.00 -13.83
CA ARG A 10 10.87 1.63 -12.54
C ARG A 10 11.15 0.64 -11.42
N THR A 11 12.03 1.00 -10.49
CA THR A 11 12.33 0.13 -9.34
C THR A 11 11.15 0.12 -8.38
N ILE A 12 11.05 -0.91 -7.53
CA ILE A 12 9.95 -0.94 -6.55
C ILE A 12 10.04 0.23 -5.56
N THR A 13 11.25 0.69 -5.26
CA THR A 13 11.50 1.84 -4.38
C THR A 13 11.04 3.13 -5.04
N GLN A 14 11.31 3.33 -6.34
CA GLN A 14 10.74 4.45 -7.10
C GLN A 14 9.21 4.38 -7.14
N PHE A 15 8.66 3.19 -7.39
CA PHE A 15 7.21 2.98 -7.33
C PHE A 15 6.62 3.38 -5.97
N TRP A 16 7.28 2.95 -4.89
CA TRP A 16 6.87 3.23 -3.53
C TRP A 16 6.85 4.72 -3.22
N HIS A 17 7.95 5.42 -3.48
CA HIS A 17 8.08 6.86 -3.23
C HIS A 17 7.04 7.68 -3.99
N GLU A 18 6.89 7.42 -5.29
CA GLU A 18 5.85 8.03 -6.12
C GLU A 18 4.41 7.66 -5.69
N THR A 19 4.21 6.59 -4.92
CA THR A 19 2.88 6.18 -4.46
C THR A 19 2.55 6.73 -3.07
N PHE A 20 3.55 6.80 -2.18
CA PHE A 20 3.36 6.97 -0.73
C PHE A 20 4.03 8.21 -0.11
N ASP A 21 5.07 8.80 -0.71
CA ASP A 21 5.78 9.96 -0.10
C ASP A 21 4.86 11.17 0.14
N HIS A 22 3.83 11.29 -0.71
CA HIS A 22 2.86 12.38 -0.66
C HIS A 22 1.93 12.22 0.55
N PHE A 23 1.78 10.99 1.05
CA PHE A 23 1.00 10.67 2.24
C PHE A 23 1.83 10.80 3.51
N ALA A 24 3.12 10.44 3.47
CA ALA A 24 4.05 10.65 4.57
C ALA A 24 4.19 12.14 4.94
N SER A 25 4.12 13.03 3.94
CA SER A 25 4.18 14.49 4.15
C SER A 25 2.86 15.10 4.66
N ALA A 26 1.75 14.36 4.62
CA ALA A 26 0.40 14.85 4.95
C ALA A 26 -0.03 14.54 6.40
N GLU A 27 0.86 14.00 7.25
CA GLU A 27 0.58 13.72 8.68
C GLU A 27 0.27 14.98 9.52
N ASN A 28 0.34 16.20 8.97
CA ASN A 28 0.11 17.47 9.69
C ASN A 28 -1.01 18.38 9.15
N GLY A 29 -1.89 17.95 8.24
CA GLY A 29 -2.97 18.84 7.82
C GLY A 29 -3.95 18.27 6.81
N GLU A 30 -5.24 18.55 7.05
CA GLU A 30 -6.33 18.45 6.08
C GLU A 30 -5.89 19.07 4.74
N GLY A 31 -5.85 18.27 3.67
CA GLY A 31 -5.23 18.75 2.43
C GLY A 31 -5.47 17.88 1.21
N ASN A 32 -6.43 18.34 0.41
CA ASN A 32 -6.62 18.17 -1.03
C ASN A 32 -7.02 16.81 -1.63
N GLU A 33 -8.30 16.76 -2.01
CA GLU A 33 -9.08 15.67 -2.61
C GLU A 33 -9.12 15.77 -4.16
N LYS A 34 -8.14 16.43 -4.79
CA LYS A 34 -8.28 16.89 -6.20
C LYS A 34 -7.13 16.57 -7.15
N ASN A 35 -6.32 15.53 -6.92
CA ASN A 35 -5.31 15.19 -7.93
C ASN A 35 -4.93 13.70 -7.99
N ARG A 36 -5.90 12.82 -8.28
CA ARG A 36 -5.60 11.39 -8.41
C ARG A 36 -6.42 10.63 -9.45
N GLU A 37 -6.76 11.28 -10.56
CA GLU A 37 -7.51 10.62 -11.63
C GLU A 37 -6.65 9.78 -12.61
N GLU A 38 -5.32 9.91 -12.67
CA GLU A 38 -4.60 9.43 -13.88
C GLU A 38 -3.43 8.45 -13.68
N SER A 39 -3.23 7.83 -12.51
CA SER A 39 -2.10 6.89 -12.34
C SER A 39 -2.37 5.62 -11.56
N LYS A 40 -3.61 5.12 -11.57
CA LYS A 40 -3.95 3.93 -10.80
C LYS A 40 -4.74 2.94 -11.63
N GLY A 41 -4.15 1.77 -11.84
CA GLY A 41 -4.82 0.63 -12.45
C GLY A 41 -6.16 0.31 -11.78
N ASP A 42 -7.03 -0.34 -12.53
CA ASP A 42 -8.46 -0.59 -12.28
C ASP A 42 -8.80 -1.01 -10.83
N GLU A 43 -7.89 -1.69 -10.14
CA GLU A 43 -8.07 -2.21 -8.78
C GLU A 43 -8.10 -1.14 -7.66
N ASN A 44 -7.76 0.12 -7.94
CA ASN A 44 -7.84 1.19 -6.93
C ASN A 44 -9.18 1.96 -6.96
N LYS A 45 -10.10 1.68 -7.91
CA LYS A 45 -11.42 2.35 -7.94
C LYS A 45 -12.27 2.02 -6.71
N GLU A 46 -12.17 0.78 -6.22
CA GLU A 46 -12.88 0.37 -5.00
C GLU A 46 -12.35 1.09 -3.74
N HIS A 47 -11.15 1.65 -3.80
CA HIS A 47 -10.49 2.38 -2.70
C HIS A 47 -10.25 3.86 -3.06
N GLU A 48 -10.96 4.37 -4.06
CA GLU A 48 -10.86 5.75 -4.51
C GLU A 48 -11.39 6.68 -3.41
N GLY A 49 -10.60 7.71 -3.08
CA GLY A 49 -10.89 8.62 -1.95
C GLY A 49 -10.39 8.19 -0.57
N VAL A 50 -9.98 6.93 -0.35
CA VAL A 50 -9.47 6.49 0.96
C VAL A 50 -8.01 6.89 1.14
N ARG A 51 -7.71 7.68 2.20
CA ARG A 51 -6.34 8.01 2.58
C ARG A 51 -5.62 6.76 3.11
N PRO A 52 -4.44 6.41 2.59
CA PRO A 52 -3.61 5.34 3.16
C PRO A 52 -3.29 5.62 4.62
N GLN A 53 -3.57 4.65 5.50
CA GLN A 53 -3.17 4.67 6.89
C GLN A 53 -1.78 4.04 7.02
N LYS A 54 -0.81 4.77 7.57
CA LYS A 54 0.52 4.23 7.87
C LYS A 54 0.43 3.21 8.99
N ILE A 55 1.10 2.07 8.81
CA ILE A 55 1.15 0.97 9.76
C ILE A 55 2.61 0.75 10.16
N GLU A 56 2.87 0.77 11.47
CA GLU A 56 4.20 0.50 12.00
C GLU A 56 4.37 -0.99 12.38
N GLY A 57 5.63 -1.41 12.52
CA GLY A 57 5.98 -2.74 13.01
C GLY A 57 5.91 -3.87 11.97
N ILE A 58 5.77 -3.55 10.69
CA ILE A 58 5.81 -4.51 9.58
C ILE A 58 6.65 -3.94 8.44
N GLY A 59 7.67 -4.68 8.01
CA GLY A 59 8.60 -4.20 6.98
C GLY A 59 9.38 -2.94 7.41
N GLN A 60 9.85 -2.18 6.44
CA GLN A 60 10.42 -0.84 6.65
C GLN A 60 9.33 0.23 6.66
N GLU A 61 8.38 0.14 5.73
CA GLU A 61 7.21 1.00 5.66
C GLU A 61 6.00 0.16 5.25
N SER A 62 4.83 0.49 5.81
CA SER A 62 3.58 -0.18 5.46
C SER A 62 2.42 0.80 5.42
N TYR A 63 1.52 0.60 4.46
CA TYR A 63 0.31 1.41 4.28
C TYR A 63 -0.91 0.54 4.04
N TRP A 64 -1.99 0.86 4.73
CA TRP A 64 -3.29 0.21 4.59
C TRP A 64 -4.27 1.13 3.85
N LEU A 65 -4.89 0.63 2.79
CA LEU A 65 -6.02 1.27 2.13
C LEU A 65 -7.22 0.36 2.32
N GLY A 66 -8.07 0.65 3.31
CA GLY A 66 -9.23 -0.18 3.61
C GLY A 66 -10.53 0.62 3.70
N ASN A 67 -11.61 -0.04 3.34
CA ASN A 67 -12.98 0.41 3.53
C ASN A 67 -13.84 -0.76 4.04
N PRO A 68 -15.14 -0.56 4.32
CA PRO A 68 -16.00 -1.67 4.75
C PRO A 68 -16.10 -2.84 3.76
N MET A 69 -15.96 -2.60 2.45
CA MET A 69 -16.04 -3.64 1.42
C MET A 69 -14.77 -4.50 1.33
N GLY A 70 -13.59 -3.92 1.56
CA GLY A 70 -12.31 -4.62 1.46
C GLY A 70 -11.14 -3.76 1.91
N GLY A 71 -9.92 -4.26 1.71
CA GLY A 71 -8.72 -3.46 1.94
C GLY A 71 -7.45 -4.06 1.40
N ILE A 72 -6.45 -3.22 1.19
CA ILE A 72 -5.15 -3.60 0.65
C ILE A 72 -4.06 -3.12 1.60
N LEU A 73 -3.23 -4.06 2.06
CA LEU A 73 -2.01 -3.78 2.82
C LEU A 73 -0.80 -3.82 1.88
N TYR A 74 -0.10 -2.70 1.80
CA TYR A 74 1.19 -2.57 1.14
C TYR A 74 2.29 -2.60 2.20
N VAL A 75 3.35 -3.37 1.96
CA VAL A 75 4.52 -3.48 2.85
C VAL A 75 5.77 -3.41 2.01
N LEU A 76 6.65 -2.46 2.30
CA LEU A 76 7.98 -2.35 1.72
C LEU A 76 9.00 -3.06 2.61
N LYS A 77 9.88 -3.85 1.99
CA LYS A 77 11.06 -4.42 2.64
C LYS A 77 12.21 -4.49 1.63
N ASN A 78 13.24 -3.68 1.85
CA ASN A 78 14.38 -3.52 0.94
C ASN A 78 13.92 -3.15 -0.48
N ASP A 79 14.29 -3.94 -1.48
CA ASP A 79 13.93 -3.80 -2.89
C ASP A 79 12.72 -4.68 -3.26
N ARG A 80 11.87 -5.03 -2.29
CA ARG A 80 10.67 -5.85 -2.48
C ARG A 80 9.46 -5.22 -1.82
N MET A 81 8.30 -5.43 -2.44
CA MET A 81 7.02 -5.01 -1.90
C MET A 81 6.06 -6.19 -1.83
N LEU A 82 5.39 -6.34 -0.70
CA LEU A 82 4.27 -7.24 -0.52
C LEU A 82 2.97 -6.45 -0.59
N ARG A 83 2.02 -6.92 -1.42
CA ARG A 83 0.67 -6.39 -1.50
C ARG A 83 -0.32 -7.49 -1.13
N ILE A 84 -1.15 -7.25 -0.12
CA ILE A 84 -2.17 -8.18 0.35
C ILE A 84 -3.53 -7.52 0.19
N SER A 85 -4.33 -8.00 -0.76
CA SER A 85 -5.73 -7.62 -0.89
C SER A 85 -6.61 -8.55 -0.06
N PHE A 86 -7.50 -7.99 0.75
CA PHE A 86 -8.38 -8.72 1.65
C PHE A 86 -9.83 -8.25 1.44
N GLY A 87 -10.64 -9.11 0.82
CA GLY A 87 -12.07 -8.89 0.60
C GLY A 87 -12.96 -9.79 1.46
N GLY A 88 -14.27 -9.64 1.31
CA GLY A 88 -15.27 -10.51 1.93
C GLY A 88 -15.91 -9.93 3.21
N PRO A 89 -16.79 -10.70 3.87
CA PRO A 89 -17.53 -10.23 5.03
C PRO A 89 -16.61 -10.01 6.25
N GLY A 90 -16.99 -9.04 7.10
CA GLY A 90 -16.25 -8.65 8.31
C GLY A 90 -15.95 -7.16 8.35
N SER A 91 -15.49 -6.68 9.51
CA SER A 91 -15.13 -5.27 9.69
C SER A 91 -13.81 -4.91 9.00
N ALA A 92 -13.59 -3.62 8.74
CA ALA A 92 -12.31 -3.14 8.20
C ALA A 92 -11.13 -3.47 9.14
N ASP A 93 -11.35 -3.42 10.46
CA ASP A 93 -10.35 -3.73 11.48
C ASP A 93 -9.98 -5.22 11.48
N ASP A 94 -10.96 -6.12 11.36
CA ASP A 94 -10.70 -7.56 11.24
C ASP A 94 -9.86 -7.88 10.00
N LYS A 95 -10.17 -7.22 8.87
CA LYS A 95 -9.44 -7.37 7.60
C LYS A 95 -8.01 -6.86 7.73
N LEU A 96 -7.82 -5.71 8.37
CA LEU A 96 -6.51 -5.17 8.66
C LEU A 96 -5.71 -6.12 9.57
N ALA A 97 -6.30 -6.60 10.67
CA ALA A 97 -5.63 -7.51 11.60
C ALA A 97 -5.17 -8.81 10.92
N LYS A 98 -6.03 -9.42 10.10
CA LYS A 98 -5.69 -10.62 9.31
C LYS A 98 -4.59 -10.34 8.29
N SER A 99 -4.64 -9.18 7.62
CA SER A 99 -3.62 -8.77 6.65
C SER A 99 -2.27 -8.54 7.33
N LYS A 100 -2.25 -7.91 8.51
CA LYS A 100 -1.03 -7.73 9.32
C LYS A 100 -0.42 -9.06 9.73
N ALA A 101 -1.22 -9.99 10.23
CA ALA A 101 -0.75 -11.32 10.63
C ALA A 101 -0.12 -12.09 9.44
N LEU A 102 -0.76 -12.02 8.26
CA LEU A 102 -0.22 -12.63 7.05
C LEU A 102 1.09 -11.97 6.61
N ALA A 103 1.15 -10.63 6.65
CA ALA A 103 2.36 -9.88 6.31
C ALA A 103 3.51 -10.24 7.23
N GLN A 104 3.29 -10.25 8.55
CA GLN A 104 4.31 -10.63 9.54
C GLN A 104 4.88 -12.02 9.28
N LYS A 105 4.02 -13.00 8.96
CA LYS A 105 4.46 -14.34 8.59
C LYS A 105 5.29 -14.35 7.30
N ALA A 106 4.88 -13.56 6.31
CA ALA A 106 5.58 -13.42 5.04
C ALA A 106 6.93 -12.67 5.17
N MET A 107 7.12 -11.81 6.17
CA MET A 107 8.37 -11.05 6.35
C MET A 107 9.60 -11.93 6.50
N SER A 108 9.45 -13.14 7.04
CA SER A 108 10.55 -14.12 7.14
C SER A 108 11.03 -14.68 5.81
N ARG A 109 10.24 -14.54 4.74
CA ARG A 109 10.46 -15.14 3.41
C ARG A 109 10.81 -14.12 2.33
N LEU A 110 10.70 -12.82 2.65
CA LEU A 110 11.02 -11.68 1.79
C LEU A 110 12.43 -11.21 2.02
#